data_AF-A0A9R1E9A4-F1
#
_entry.id   AF-A0A9R1E9A4-F1
#
_cell.length_a   1.000
_cell.length_b   1.000
_cell.length_c   1.000
_cell.angle_alpha   90.00
_cell.angle_beta   90.00
_cell.angle_gamma   90.00
#
_symmetry.space_group_name_H-M   'P 1'
#
loop_
_entity.id
_entity.type
_entity.pdbx_description
1 polymer ?
#
loop_
_entity_poly.entity_id
_entity_poly.type
_entity_poly.pdbx_seq_one_letter_code
_entity_poly.pdbx_strand_id
1 'polypeptide(L)'
;MLMADQLTHRALAALAKQHGGLVHLRLGCLPILVVSTPEYAHEVLQAQDNNDFWKRPTSIAILYLTYGCSDMAFAHNRRYWREMRKLCVTKLFSRQRAETWLAVRDGYGELIRDVGRSSGEAVNLGELIYKHTVSVILRAAFSVRDVQGLEELIPKINDYSKLLEVFHIGDIFPWLSWIGRRGLDHRLRSVCGALGKFADKIINEHIRRGKNPDEADADIVGGLLAFLADASGKDLHFTRDNVKGLIMVSTPTVS
;
A
#
# COMPACT_ATOMS: atom_id res chain seq x y z
N MET A 1 -3.55 -28.73 -15.54
CA MET A 1 -4.33 -28.28 -14.37
C MET A 1 -4.46 -26.76 -14.48
N LEU A 2 -5.59 -26.27 -15.00
CA LEU A 2 -5.86 -24.83 -15.08
C LEU A 2 -6.03 -24.33 -13.63
N MET A 3 -5.04 -23.59 -13.14
CA MET A 3 -5.06 -22.86 -11.86
C MET A 3 -6.02 -21.66 -11.96
N ALA A 4 -7.28 -21.94 -12.33
CA ALA A 4 -8.33 -20.95 -12.58
C ALA A 4 -9.64 -21.37 -11.87
N ASP A 5 -9.52 -22.03 -10.72
CA ASP A 5 -10.63 -22.13 -9.76
C ASP A 5 -10.47 -21.05 -8.69
N GLN A 6 -11.58 -20.58 -8.12
CA GLN A 6 -11.76 -19.31 -7.40
C GLN A 6 -10.88 -19.08 -6.16
N LEU A 7 -9.98 -20.00 -5.78
CA LEU A 7 -9.13 -19.90 -4.60
C LEU A 7 -7.74 -20.51 -4.85
N THR A 8 -6.91 -19.84 -5.64
CA THR A 8 -5.53 -20.28 -5.99
C THR A 8 -4.72 -20.77 -4.79
N HIS A 9 -4.83 -20.10 -3.64
CA HIS A 9 -4.14 -20.50 -2.42
C HIS A 9 -4.50 -21.91 -1.93
N ARG A 10 -5.75 -22.38 -2.13
CA ARG A 10 -6.17 -23.74 -1.77
C ARG A 10 -5.59 -24.78 -2.71
N ALA A 11 -5.55 -24.48 -4.02
CA ALA A 11 -4.94 -25.36 -5.00
C ALA A 11 -3.43 -25.52 -4.73
N LEU A 12 -2.74 -24.42 -4.43
CA LEU A 12 -1.33 -24.43 -4.06
C LEU A 12 -1.08 -25.19 -2.76
N ALA A 13 -1.92 -25.03 -1.74
CA ALA A 13 -1.81 -25.78 -0.48
C ALA A 13 -2.06 -27.29 -0.68
N ALA A 14 -3.06 -27.66 -1.48
CA ALA A 14 -3.34 -29.06 -1.80
C ALA A 14 -2.16 -29.71 -2.56
N LEU A 15 -1.58 -28.99 -3.51
CA LEU A 15 -0.39 -29.43 -4.24
C LEU A 15 0.81 -29.57 -3.30
N ALA A 16 1.09 -28.56 -2.47
CA ALA A 16 2.17 -28.61 -1.51
C ALA A 16 2.04 -29.78 -0.54
N LYS A 17 0.82 -30.08 -0.08
CA LYS A 17 0.54 -31.23 0.80
C LYS A 17 0.94 -32.57 0.17
N GLN A 18 0.77 -32.74 -1.14
CA GLN A 18 1.16 -33.97 -1.85
C GLN A 18 2.68 -34.14 -1.98
N HIS A 19 3.43 -33.04 -1.93
CA HIS A 19 4.87 -33.01 -2.18
C HIS A 19 5.69 -32.64 -0.93
N GLY A 20 5.13 -32.84 0.27
CA GLY A 20 5.86 -32.65 1.53
C GLY A 20 5.98 -31.20 2.01
N GLY A 21 5.16 -30.28 1.50
CA GLY A 21 5.06 -28.90 2.00
C GLY A 21 5.88 -27.86 1.25
N LEU A 22 6.70 -28.28 0.28
CA LEU A 22 7.54 -27.41 -0.55
C LEU A 22 7.40 -27.81 -2.02
N VAL A 23 6.99 -26.88 -2.87
CA VAL A 23 6.81 -27.14 -4.31
C VAL A 23 7.43 -26.02 -5.13
N HIS A 24 8.26 -26.40 -6.10
CA HIS A 24 8.74 -25.49 -7.12
C HIS A 24 7.86 -25.58 -8.37
N LEU A 25 7.32 -24.44 -8.78
CA LEU A 25 6.48 -24.27 -9.96
C LEU A 25 7.15 -23.31 -10.94
N ARG A 26 6.81 -23.46 -12.21
CA ARG A 26 7.22 -22.51 -13.25
C ARG A 26 5.97 -22.02 -13.97
N LEU A 27 5.61 -20.76 -13.75
CA LEU A 27 4.54 -20.07 -14.45
C LEU A 27 5.16 -19.27 -15.59
N GLY A 28 5.17 -19.82 -16.80
CA GLY A 28 5.87 -19.22 -17.94
C GLY A 28 7.37 -19.01 -17.67
N CYS A 29 7.81 -17.74 -17.62
CA CYS A 29 9.18 -17.38 -17.27
C CYS A 29 9.40 -17.19 -15.76
N LEU A 30 8.35 -17.20 -14.95
CA LEU A 30 8.42 -16.92 -13.52
C LEU A 30 8.61 -18.21 -12.71
N PRO A 31 9.76 -18.39 -12.03
CA PRO A 31 9.90 -19.44 -11.03
C PRO A 31 9.13 -19.04 -9.76
N ILE A 32 8.39 -19.99 -9.20
CA ILE A 32 7.58 -19.80 -7.99
C ILE A 32 7.93 -20.92 -7.02
N LEU A 33 8.30 -20.58 -5.79
CA LEU A 33 8.45 -21.52 -4.70
C LEU A 33 7.24 -21.40 -3.77
N VAL A 34 6.46 -22.48 -3.67
CA VAL A 34 5.30 -22.58 -2.80
C VAL A 34 5.73 -23.26 -1.50
N VAL A 35 5.47 -22.57 -0.40
CA VAL A 35 5.80 -23.03 0.95
C VAL A 35 4.51 -23.14 1.74
N SER A 36 4.24 -24.31 2.32
CA SER A 36 2.95 -24.58 2.97
C SER A 36 3.06 -25.27 4.34
N THR A 37 4.24 -25.34 4.94
CA THR A 37 4.45 -25.83 6.31
C THR A 37 5.05 -24.73 7.19
N PRO A 38 4.79 -24.74 8.52
CA PRO A 38 5.36 -23.76 9.43
C PRO A 38 6.89 -23.75 9.43
N GLU A 39 7.52 -24.91 9.34
CA GLU A 39 8.98 -25.07 9.37
C GLU A 39 9.63 -24.36 8.17
N TYR A 40 9.12 -24.60 6.96
CA TYR A 40 9.62 -23.95 5.76
C TYR A 40 9.23 -22.48 5.69
N ALA A 41 8.07 -22.10 6.22
CA ALA A 41 7.67 -20.70 6.29
C ALA A 41 8.61 -19.92 7.23
N HIS A 42 9.05 -20.50 8.35
CA HIS A 42 10.07 -19.91 9.22
C HIS A 42 11.40 -19.72 8.49
N GLU A 43 11.86 -20.71 7.74
CA GLU A 43 13.08 -20.60 6.93
C GLU A 43 13.03 -19.42 5.95
N VAL A 44 11.93 -19.31 5.19
CA VAL A 44 11.80 -18.27 4.15
C VAL A 44 11.52 -16.88 4.74
N LEU A 45 10.63 -16.77 5.71
CA LEU A 45 10.14 -15.48 6.23
C LEU A 45 11.01 -14.91 7.36
N GLN A 46 11.90 -15.71 7.97
CA GLN A 46 12.73 -15.26 9.09
C GLN A 46 14.21 -15.58 8.87
N ALA A 47 14.58 -16.86 8.76
CA ALA A 47 15.98 -17.25 8.73
C ALA A 47 16.71 -16.69 7.50
N GLN A 48 16.05 -16.71 6.34
CA GLN A 48 16.65 -16.36 5.04
C GLN A 48 16.08 -15.07 4.44
N ASP A 49 15.06 -14.44 5.03
CA ASP A 49 14.51 -13.16 4.53
C ASP A 49 15.61 -12.09 4.43
N ASN A 50 16.50 -12.02 5.43
CA ASN A 50 17.58 -11.04 5.48
C ASN A 50 18.70 -11.21 4.44
N ASN A 51 18.74 -12.31 3.69
CA ASN A 51 19.75 -12.49 2.63
C ASN A 51 19.08 -12.72 1.28
N ASP A 52 18.11 -13.63 1.21
CA ASP A 52 17.65 -14.22 -0.06
C ASP A 52 16.20 -13.85 -0.40
N PHE A 53 15.31 -13.70 0.60
CA PHE A 53 13.85 -13.58 0.36
C PHE A 53 13.22 -12.21 0.65
N TRP A 54 13.99 -11.20 1.05
CA TRP A 54 13.46 -9.85 1.31
C TRP A 54 12.91 -9.14 0.07
N LYS A 55 13.43 -9.45 -1.13
CA LYS A 55 13.00 -8.75 -2.36
C LYS A 55 11.58 -9.18 -2.69
N ARG A 56 10.68 -8.20 -2.81
CA ARG A 56 9.31 -8.48 -3.23
C ARG A 56 9.24 -8.51 -4.76
N PRO A 57 8.64 -9.55 -5.36
CA PRO A 57 8.37 -9.57 -6.79
C PRO A 57 7.54 -8.36 -7.19
N THR A 58 7.89 -7.75 -8.32
CA THR A 58 7.27 -6.50 -8.78
C THR A 58 6.65 -6.74 -10.15
N SER A 59 5.33 -6.65 -10.22
CA SER A 59 4.61 -6.59 -11.49
C SER A 59 4.70 -5.21 -12.12
N ILE A 60 4.39 -5.10 -13.41
CA ILE A 60 4.24 -3.82 -14.12
C ILE A 60 3.29 -2.89 -13.38
N ALA A 61 2.18 -3.42 -12.85
CA ALA A 61 1.21 -2.66 -12.08
C ALA A 61 1.82 -2.13 -10.78
N ILE A 62 2.50 -2.99 -10.00
CA ILE A 62 3.18 -2.57 -8.76
C ILE A 62 4.22 -1.49 -9.07
N LEU A 63 5.07 -1.70 -10.06
CA LEU A 63 6.13 -0.74 -10.43
C LEU A 63 5.55 0.65 -10.71
N TYR A 64 4.44 0.69 -11.45
CA TYR A 64 3.76 1.93 -11.81
C TYR A 64 3.07 2.58 -10.60
N LEU A 65 2.33 1.78 -9.83
CA LEU A 65 1.59 2.23 -8.65
C LEU A 65 2.53 2.72 -7.55
N THR A 66 3.74 2.19 -7.45
CA THR A 66 4.66 2.47 -6.32
C THR A 66 5.84 3.37 -6.68
N TYR A 67 5.84 4.02 -7.85
CA TYR A 67 6.95 4.89 -8.30
C TYR A 67 8.29 4.15 -8.34
N GLY A 68 8.30 2.99 -8.98
CA GLY A 68 9.52 2.19 -9.03
C GLY A 68 9.88 1.57 -7.68
N CYS A 69 8.88 1.14 -6.90
CA CYS A 69 9.06 0.58 -5.56
C CYS A 69 9.67 1.59 -4.56
N SER A 70 9.18 2.83 -4.64
CA SER A 70 9.46 3.91 -3.70
C SER A 70 8.49 3.94 -2.51
N ASP A 71 7.67 2.90 -2.34
CA ASP A 71 6.82 2.68 -1.17
C ASP A 71 7.54 1.81 -0.11
N MET A 72 6.90 1.51 1.01
CA MET A 72 7.50 0.67 2.05
C MET A 72 7.27 -0.84 1.83
N ALA A 73 6.19 -1.24 1.16
CA ALA A 73 5.83 -2.65 0.97
C ALA A 73 6.67 -3.34 -0.11
N PHE A 74 7.00 -2.65 -1.21
CA PHE A 74 7.74 -3.21 -2.34
C PHE A 74 9.18 -2.72 -2.50
N ALA A 75 9.67 -1.83 -1.61
CA ALA A 75 11.03 -1.28 -1.71
C ALA A 75 12.15 -2.32 -1.78
N HIS A 76 13.00 -2.19 -2.81
CA HIS A 76 14.24 -2.96 -2.96
C HIS A 76 15.47 -2.27 -2.39
N ASN A 77 15.33 -1.31 -1.48
CA ASN A 77 16.45 -0.71 -0.76
C ASN A 77 16.26 -0.88 0.75
N ARG A 78 17.10 -1.72 1.37
CA ARG A 78 17.02 -2.03 2.81
C ARG A 78 17.23 -0.80 3.69
N ARG A 79 18.18 0.07 3.35
CA ARG A 79 18.46 1.27 4.15
C ARG A 79 17.26 2.19 4.12
N TYR A 80 16.73 2.45 2.93
CA TYR A 80 15.51 3.21 2.74
C TYR A 80 14.33 2.62 3.53
N TRP A 81 14.07 1.31 3.39
CA TRP A 81 12.99 0.63 4.10
C TRP A 81 13.09 0.76 5.63
N ARG A 82 14.31 0.63 6.20
CA ARG A 82 14.54 0.77 7.63
C ARG A 82 14.24 2.18 8.14
N GLU A 83 14.68 3.20 7.40
CA GLU A 83 14.40 4.60 7.76
C GLU A 83 12.89 4.90 7.67
N MET A 84 12.22 4.45 6.60
CA MET A 84 10.79 4.66 6.44
C MET A 84 9.98 3.93 7.51
N ARG A 85 10.36 2.70 7.86
CA ARG A 85 9.74 1.96 8.96
C ARG A 85 9.90 2.68 10.28
N LYS A 86 11.10 3.19 10.59
CA LYS A 86 11.36 3.97 11.82
C LYS A 86 10.46 5.21 11.87
N LEU A 87 10.33 5.91 10.75
CA LEU A 87 9.48 7.09 10.63
C LEU A 87 8.00 6.74 10.84
N CYS A 88 7.48 5.71 10.16
CA CYS A 88 6.09 5.25 10.34
C CYS A 88 5.81 4.83 11.79
N VAL A 89 6.70 4.07 12.43
CA VAL A 89 6.53 3.66 13.83
C VAL A 89 6.49 4.87 14.77
N THR A 90 7.32 5.88 14.50
CA THR A 90 7.43 7.06 15.37
C THR A 90 6.31 8.07 15.14
N LYS A 91 5.92 8.30 13.88
CA LYS A 91 5.00 9.38 13.49
C LYS A 91 3.58 8.92 13.18
N LEU A 92 3.33 7.61 13.03
CA LEU A 92 1.99 7.07 12.77
C LEU A 92 1.53 6.10 13.85
N PHE A 93 2.38 5.14 14.22
CA PHE A 93 2.01 4.06 15.16
C PHE A 93 2.43 4.32 16.61
N SER A 94 2.94 5.51 16.92
CA SER A 94 3.33 5.88 18.28
C SER A 94 2.09 6.08 19.15
N ARG A 95 2.09 5.47 20.34
CA ARG A 95 1.03 5.62 21.36
C ARG A 95 0.86 7.06 21.85
N GLN A 96 1.84 7.93 21.62
CA GLN A 96 1.79 9.33 22.04
C GLN A 96 0.90 10.19 21.13
N ARG A 97 0.44 9.68 19.97
CA ARG A 97 -0.45 10.43 19.06
C ARG A 97 -1.93 10.32 19.45
N ALA A 98 -2.39 11.30 20.22
CA ALA A 98 -3.80 11.47 20.54
C ALA A 98 -4.70 11.53 19.29
N GLU A 99 -4.24 12.16 18.20
CA GLU A 99 -4.99 12.27 16.94
C GLU A 99 -5.30 10.92 16.29
N THR A 100 -4.36 9.97 16.36
CA THR A 100 -4.58 8.60 15.86
C THR A 100 -5.65 7.89 16.68
N TRP A 101 -5.60 8.02 18.01
CA TRP A 101 -6.63 7.46 18.88
C TRP A 101 -8.01 8.09 18.66
N LEU A 102 -8.07 9.41 18.53
CA LEU A 102 -9.30 10.14 18.24
C LEU A 102 -9.89 9.73 16.90
N ALA A 103 -9.06 9.60 15.85
CA ALA A 103 -9.51 9.15 14.54
C ALA A 103 -10.17 7.77 14.60
N VAL A 104 -9.57 6.81 15.33
CA VAL A 104 -10.13 5.47 15.54
C VAL A 104 -11.44 5.54 16.32
N ARG A 105 -11.44 6.20 17.48
CA ARG A 105 -12.62 6.30 18.35
C ARG A 105 -13.80 6.95 17.62
N ASP A 106 -13.55 8.08 16.97
CA ASP A 106 -14.59 8.86 16.32
C ASP A 106 -15.11 8.14 15.06
N GLY A 107 -14.22 7.54 14.25
CA GLY A 107 -14.61 6.80 13.05
C GLY A 107 -15.44 5.55 13.33
N TYR A 108 -15.08 4.74 14.33
CA TYR A 108 -15.92 3.59 14.71
C TYR A 108 -17.20 4.03 15.44
N GLY A 109 -17.18 5.17 16.13
CA GLY A 109 -18.39 5.81 16.66
C GLY A 109 -19.33 6.30 15.54
N GLU A 110 -18.81 6.77 14.41
CA GLU A 110 -19.60 7.08 13.20
C GLU A 110 -20.21 5.81 12.60
N LEU A 111 -19.42 4.74 12.44
CA LEU A 111 -19.91 3.45 11.96
C LEU A 111 -21.11 2.93 12.79
N ILE A 112 -21.00 2.93 14.12
CA ILE A 112 -22.07 2.46 15.00
C ILE A 112 -23.33 3.33 14.85
N ARG A 113 -23.17 4.65 14.72
CA ARG A 113 -24.29 5.56 14.49
C ARG A 113 -24.95 5.33 13.13
N ASP A 114 -24.18 5.11 12.08
CA ASP A 114 -24.71 4.83 10.74
C ASP A 114 -25.48 3.50 10.71
N VAL A 115 -24.95 2.45 11.34
CA VAL A 115 -25.67 1.18 11.51
C VAL A 115 -26.94 1.37 12.34
N GLY A 116 -26.87 2.14 13.42
CA GLY A 116 -28.03 2.43 14.27
C GLY A 116 -29.12 3.25 13.57
N ARG A 117 -28.76 4.15 12.65
CA ARG A 117 -29.71 4.92 11.83
C ARG A 117 -30.45 4.06 10.82
N SER A 118 -29.82 3.00 10.32
CA SER A 118 -30.43 2.03 9.41
C SER A 118 -31.13 0.88 10.13
N SER A 119 -31.56 1.09 11.38
CA SER A 119 -32.29 0.07 12.15
C SER A 119 -33.59 -0.31 11.45
N GLY A 120 -33.81 -1.61 11.25
CA GLY A 120 -34.98 -2.13 10.53
C GLY A 120 -34.78 -2.27 9.02
N GLU A 121 -33.62 -1.86 8.47
CA GLU A 121 -33.28 -1.99 7.06
C GLU A 121 -32.13 -2.99 6.83
N ALA A 122 -32.05 -3.54 5.61
CA ALA A 122 -30.91 -4.35 5.20
C ALA A 122 -29.73 -3.44 4.85
N VAL A 123 -28.56 -3.70 5.46
CA VAL A 123 -27.36 -2.87 5.33
C VAL A 123 -26.17 -3.70 4.85
N ASN A 124 -25.38 -3.14 3.93
CA ASN A 124 -24.10 -3.72 3.54
C ASN A 124 -23.00 -3.34 4.55
N LEU A 125 -22.80 -4.19 5.56
CA LEU A 125 -21.76 -3.98 6.58
C LEU A 125 -20.35 -3.92 5.99
N GLY A 126 -20.06 -4.69 4.93
CA GLY A 126 -18.74 -4.69 4.30
C GLY A 126 -18.39 -3.31 3.71
N GLU A 127 -19.34 -2.66 3.05
CA GLU A 127 -19.17 -1.33 2.48
C GLU A 127 -19.03 -0.26 3.57
N LEU A 128 -19.86 -0.31 4.62
CA LEU A 128 -19.75 0.61 5.75
C LEU A 128 -18.41 0.47 6.49
N ILE A 129 -17.99 -0.76 6.79
CA ILE A 129 -16.70 -1.02 7.44
C ILE A 129 -15.56 -0.51 6.56
N TYR A 130 -15.61 -0.77 5.25
CA TYR A 130 -14.59 -0.29 4.31
C TYR A 130 -14.51 1.25 4.29
N LYS A 131 -15.64 1.95 4.12
CA LYS A 131 -15.72 3.42 4.14
C LYS A 131 -15.11 3.99 5.42
N HIS A 132 -15.54 3.48 6.57
CA HIS A 132 -15.08 3.98 7.87
C HIS A 132 -13.62 3.62 8.14
N THR A 133 -13.15 2.44 7.75
CA THR A 133 -11.75 2.04 7.89
C THR A 133 -10.82 2.94 7.08
N VAL A 134 -11.18 3.23 5.83
CA VAL A 134 -10.42 4.15 4.98
C VAL A 134 -10.41 5.54 5.62
N SER A 135 -11.56 6.06 6.06
CA SER A 135 -11.66 7.35 6.75
C SER A 135 -10.76 7.43 7.99
N VAL A 136 -10.78 6.39 8.84
CA VAL A 136 -9.94 6.28 10.04
C VAL A 136 -8.46 6.31 9.66
N ILE A 137 -8.02 5.52 8.68
CA ILE A 137 -6.61 5.48 8.24
C ILE A 137 -6.16 6.87 7.78
N LEU A 138 -6.97 7.58 7.00
CA LEU A 138 -6.59 8.88 6.43
C LEU A 138 -6.57 9.99 7.47
N ARG A 139 -7.55 10.02 8.37
CA ARG A 139 -7.57 10.94 9.51
C ARG A 139 -6.38 10.68 10.45
N ALA A 140 -6.07 9.41 10.72
CA ALA A 140 -4.94 9.04 11.55
C ALA A 140 -3.59 9.38 10.91
N ALA A 141 -3.44 9.14 9.60
CA ALA A 141 -2.20 9.38 8.88
C ALA A 141 -1.90 10.86 8.71
N PHE A 142 -2.90 11.65 8.31
CA PHE A 142 -2.68 13.03 7.85
C PHE A 142 -3.22 14.09 8.81
N SER A 143 -3.82 13.69 9.93
CA SER A 143 -4.37 14.63 10.93
C SER A 143 -5.34 15.64 10.33
N VAL A 144 -6.08 15.22 9.30
CA VAL A 144 -7.11 16.04 8.67
C VAL A 144 -8.47 15.47 9.07
N ARG A 145 -9.28 16.28 9.75
CA ARG A 145 -10.61 15.87 10.22
C ARG A 145 -11.64 15.86 9.07
N ASP A 146 -11.56 16.85 8.19
CA ASP A 146 -12.43 17.02 7.03
C ASP A 146 -11.59 17.17 5.75
N VAL A 147 -11.37 16.06 5.04
CA VAL A 147 -10.81 16.15 3.68
C VAL A 147 -11.96 16.12 2.68
N GLN A 148 -12.27 17.28 2.11
CA GLN A 148 -13.17 17.37 0.96
C GLN A 148 -12.67 16.46 -0.16
N GLY A 149 -13.55 15.59 -0.67
CA GLY A 149 -13.23 14.61 -1.71
C GLY A 149 -12.83 13.22 -1.19
N LEU A 150 -12.91 12.96 0.12
CA LEU A 150 -12.69 11.62 0.68
C LEU A 150 -13.65 10.58 0.08
N GLU A 151 -14.93 10.94 -0.11
CA GLU A 151 -15.94 10.03 -0.69
C GLU A 151 -15.62 9.66 -2.15
N GLU A 152 -15.05 10.60 -2.91
CA GLU A 152 -14.58 10.34 -4.28
C GLU A 152 -13.29 9.49 -4.32
N LEU A 153 -12.51 9.53 -3.24
CA LEU A 153 -11.24 8.82 -3.11
C LEU A 153 -11.42 7.34 -2.74
N ILE A 154 -12.42 7.01 -1.92
CA ILE A 154 -12.68 5.64 -1.44
C ILE A 154 -12.80 4.62 -2.59
N PRO A 155 -13.56 4.89 -3.67
CA PRO A 155 -13.59 4.03 -4.85
C PRO A 155 -12.22 3.89 -5.53
N LYS A 156 -11.42 4.97 -5.57
CA LYS A 156 -10.08 4.95 -6.18
C LYS A 156 -9.08 4.14 -5.35
N ILE A 157 -9.20 4.13 -4.03
CA ILE A 157 -8.42 3.25 -3.16
C ILE A 157 -8.78 1.77 -3.39
N ASN A 158 -10.07 1.48 -3.65
CA ASN A 158 -10.50 0.12 -3.99
C ASN A 158 -9.92 -0.31 -5.35
N ASP A 159 -9.99 0.57 -6.36
CA ASP A 159 -9.37 0.32 -7.67
C ASP A 159 -7.86 0.13 -7.56
N TYR A 160 -7.19 0.92 -6.71
CA TYR A 160 -5.76 0.77 -6.41
C TYR A 160 -5.45 -0.61 -5.83
N SER A 161 -6.19 -1.05 -4.80
CA SER A 161 -6.01 -2.37 -4.18
C SER A 161 -6.18 -3.49 -5.21
N LYS A 162 -7.21 -3.39 -6.06
CA LYS A 162 -7.44 -4.37 -7.13
C LYS A 162 -6.32 -4.39 -8.15
N LEU A 163 -5.74 -3.23 -8.49
CA LEU A 163 -4.64 -3.15 -9.47
C LEU A 163 -3.31 -3.70 -8.92
N LEU A 164 -3.07 -3.65 -7.61
CA LEU A 164 -1.91 -4.31 -7.00
C LEU A 164 -1.96 -5.84 -7.17
N GLU A 165 -3.15 -6.42 -7.23
CA GLU A 165 -3.37 -7.86 -7.41
C GLU A 165 -3.38 -8.31 -8.88
N VAL A 166 -3.35 -7.36 -9.83
CA VAL A 166 -3.36 -7.69 -11.26
C VAL A 166 -1.98 -8.15 -11.71
N PHE A 167 -1.94 -9.37 -12.25
CA PHE A 167 -0.83 -9.85 -13.07
C PHE A 167 -1.12 -9.59 -14.54
N HIS A 168 -0.27 -8.81 -15.18
CA HIS A 168 -0.28 -8.63 -16.62
C HIS A 168 0.39 -9.84 -17.29
N ILE A 169 -0.05 -10.24 -18.49
CA ILE A 169 0.57 -11.37 -19.20
C ILE A 169 2.08 -11.15 -19.46
N GLY A 170 2.48 -9.88 -19.63
CA GLY A 170 3.88 -9.45 -19.73
C GLY A 170 4.72 -9.71 -18.48
N ASP A 171 4.11 -9.82 -17.29
CA ASP A 171 4.82 -10.19 -16.05
C ASP A 171 5.24 -11.66 -16.06
N ILE A 172 4.51 -12.51 -16.80
CA ILE A 172 4.74 -13.95 -16.91
C ILE A 172 5.52 -14.29 -18.19
N PHE A 173 5.20 -13.59 -19.29
CA PHE A 173 5.75 -13.79 -20.63
C PHE A 173 6.17 -12.43 -21.22
N PRO A 174 7.44 -12.01 -21.01
CA PRO A 174 7.89 -10.66 -21.38
C PRO A 174 7.65 -10.28 -22.84
N TRP A 175 7.75 -11.24 -23.78
CA TRP A 175 7.50 -11.00 -25.21
C TRP A 175 6.02 -10.76 -25.57
N LEU A 176 5.09 -11.05 -24.67
CA LEU A 176 3.65 -10.76 -24.81
C LEU A 176 3.23 -9.47 -24.08
N SER A 177 4.19 -8.67 -23.65
CA SER A 177 3.99 -7.40 -22.93
C SER A 177 3.06 -6.39 -23.61
N TRP A 178 2.83 -6.51 -24.92
CA TRP A 178 1.96 -5.61 -25.68
C TRP A 178 0.47 -5.97 -25.58
N ILE A 179 0.12 -7.21 -25.23
CA ILE A 179 -1.27 -7.69 -25.15
C ILE A 179 -1.95 -7.07 -23.93
N GLY A 180 -3.05 -6.34 -24.14
CA GLY A 180 -3.86 -5.79 -23.03
C GLY A 180 -3.26 -4.57 -22.32
N ARG A 181 -2.05 -4.14 -22.68
CA ARG A 181 -1.32 -3.04 -22.02
C ARG A 181 -2.08 -1.72 -22.00
N ARG A 182 -2.73 -1.33 -23.10
CA ARG A 182 -3.46 -0.04 -23.18
C ARG A 182 -4.54 0.10 -22.11
N GLY A 183 -5.30 -0.97 -21.87
CA GLY A 183 -6.37 -0.96 -20.85
C GLY A 183 -5.82 -0.88 -19.43
N LEU A 184 -4.72 -1.61 -19.16
CA LEU A 184 -4.02 -1.55 -17.88
C LEU A 184 -3.45 -0.14 -17.64
N ASP A 185 -2.72 0.41 -18.61
CA ASP A 185 -2.11 1.73 -18.53
C ASP A 185 -3.15 2.83 -18.28
N HIS A 186 -4.31 2.76 -18.93
CA HIS A 186 -5.39 3.72 -18.72
C HIS A 186 -5.93 3.67 -17.28
N ARG A 187 -6.15 2.47 -16.74
CA ARG A 187 -6.61 2.28 -15.35
C ARG A 187 -5.57 2.77 -14.35
N LEU A 188 -4.31 2.41 -14.56
CA LEU A 188 -3.17 2.86 -13.74
C LEU A 188 -3.07 4.38 -13.71
N ARG A 189 -3.11 5.05 -14.88
CA ARG A 189 -3.08 6.52 -14.96
C ARG A 189 -4.26 7.18 -14.25
N SER A 190 -5.48 6.62 -14.39
CA SER A 190 -6.67 7.16 -13.73
C SER A 190 -6.53 7.11 -12.20
N VAL A 191 -6.08 5.98 -11.67
CA VAL A 191 -5.91 5.79 -10.23
C VAL A 191 -4.75 6.63 -9.69
N CYS A 192 -3.57 6.56 -10.29
CA CYS A 192 -2.42 7.38 -9.87
C CYS A 192 -2.72 8.88 -9.97
N GLY A 193 -3.42 9.32 -11.03
CA GLY A 193 -3.81 10.72 -11.17
C GLY A 193 -4.76 11.20 -10.07
N ALA A 194 -5.71 10.37 -9.64
CA ALA A 194 -6.64 10.73 -8.55
C ALA A 194 -5.93 10.73 -7.18
N LEU A 195 -5.17 9.68 -6.88
CA LEU A 195 -4.42 9.56 -5.62
C LEU A 195 -3.33 10.63 -5.51
N GLY A 196 -2.63 10.93 -6.61
CA GLY A 196 -1.61 11.98 -6.69
C GLY A 196 -2.16 13.37 -6.42
N LYS A 197 -3.32 13.72 -7.01
CA LYS A 197 -4.00 14.99 -6.71
C LYS A 197 -4.40 15.08 -5.23
N PHE A 198 -4.86 13.98 -4.64
CA PHE A 198 -5.19 13.93 -3.23
C PHE A 198 -3.94 14.09 -2.35
N ALA A 199 -2.85 13.38 -2.66
CA ALA A 199 -1.57 13.50 -1.98
C ALA A 199 -1.05 14.95 -2.03
N ASP A 200 -1.13 15.61 -3.19
CA ASP A 200 -0.72 17.02 -3.32
C ASP A 200 -1.57 17.96 -2.47
N LYS A 201 -2.89 17.74 -2.38
CA LYS A 201 -3.75 18.52 -1.47
C LYS A 201 -3.30 18.37 -0.01
N ILE A 202 -3.04 17.14 0.43
CA ILE A 202 -2.59 16.85 1.80
C ILE A 202 -1.22 17.50 2.08
N ILE A 203 -0.25 17.34 1.18
CA ILE A 203 1.08 17.95 1.32
C ILE A 203 0.97 19.47 1.39
N ASN A 204 0.21 20.09 0.49
CA ASN A 204 0.08 21.55 0.43
C ASN A 204 -0.65 22.10 1.65
N GLU A 205 -1.69 21.42 2.14
CA GLU A 205 -2.39 21.78 3.37
C GLU A 205 -1.47 21.68 4.59
N HIS A 206 -0.66 20.61 4.67
CA HIS A 206 0.32 20.46 5.75
C HIS A 206 1.36 21.59 5.73
N ILE A 207 1.92 21.92 4.56
CA ILE A 207 2.85 23.04 4.40
C ILE A 207 2.20 24.37 4.82
N ARG A 208 0.93 24.61 4.47
CA ARG A 208 0.20 25.83 4.86
C ARG A 208 -0.03 25.95 6.36
N ARG A 209 -0.21 24.83 7.07
CA ARG A 209 -0.39 24.83 8.53
C ARG A 209 0.90 25.19 9.27
N GLY A 210 2.06 25.03 8.64
CA GLY A 210 3.35 25.45 9.20
C GLY A 210 3.72 24.75 10.51
N LYS A 211 3.17 23.56 10.77
CA LYS A 211 3.50 22.79 11.97
C LYS A 211 4.97 22.42 11.97
N ASN A 212 5.63 22.58 13.11
CA ASN A 212 7.03 22.20 13.24
C ASN A 212 7.14 20.66 13.19
N PRO A 213 7.93 20.07 12.28
CA PRO A 213 8.08 18.61 12.20
C PRO A 213 8.64 17.95 13.47
N ASP A 214 9.27 18.73 14.35
CA ASP A 214 9.80 18.29 15.64
C ASP A 214 8.75 18.27 16.76
N GLU A 215 7.53 18.78 16.51
CA GLU A 215 6.44 18.68 17.48
C GLU A 215 6.04 17.22 17.71
N ALA A 216 5.72 16.90 18.97
CA ALA A 216 5.28 15.56 19.37
C ALA A 216 3.97 15.12 18.68
N ASP A 217 3.19 16.07 18.13
CA ASP A 217 1.96 15.79 17.40
C ASP A 217 2.14 15.69 15.87
N ALA A 218 3.34 16.01 15.36
CA ALA A 218 3.58 16.12 13.93
C ALA A 218 3.20 14.82 13.22
N ASP A 219 2.38 14.96 12.18
CA ASP A 219 1.86 13.84 11.40
C ASP A 219 2.94 13.19 10.52
N ILE A 220 2.58 12.09 9.85
CA ILE A 220 3.51 11.37 8.99
C ILE A 220 4.03 12.26 7.85
N VAL A 221 3.23 13.21 7.36
CA VAL A 221 3.60 14.11 6.25
C VAL A 221 4.69 15.05 6.71
N GLY A 222 4.55 15.64 7.90
CA GLY A 222 5.59 16.49 8.49
C GLY A 222 6.90 15.73 8.70
N GLY A 223 6.81 14.51 9.22
CA GLY A 223 7.99 13.63 9.35
C GLY A 223 8.67 13.35 8.01
N LEU A 224 7.89 13.04 6.97
CA LEU A 224 8.42 12.76 5.63
C LEU A 224 9.05 14.00 4.97
N LEU A 225 8.46 15.18 5.15
CA LEU A 225 9.00 16.43 4.64
C LEU A 225 10.29 16.85 5.36
N ALA A 226 10.37 16.65 6.67
CA ALA A 226 11.61 16.87 7.43
C ALA A 226 12.71 15.90 6.99
N PHE A 227 12.35 14.63 6.81
CA PHE A 227 13.28 13.63 6.28
C PHE A 227 13.76 14.00 4.88
N LEU A 228 12.90 14.55 4.02
CA LEU A 228 13.29 15.05 2.69
C LEU A 228 14.31 16.19 2.76
N ALA A 229 14.11 17.14 3.67
CA ALA A 229 15.06 18.22 3.89
C ALA A 229 16.42 17.68 4.36
N ASP A 230 16.44 16.75 5.31
CA ASP A 230 17.66 16.14 5.86
C ASP A 230 18.36 15.17 4.90
N ALA A 231 17.61 14.49 4.03
CA ALA A 231 18.13 13.53 3.07
C ALA A 231 18.80 14.20 1.87
N SER A 232 18.54 15.49 1.63
CA SER A 232 19.13 16.28 0.54
C SER A 232 20.67 16.41 0.61
N GLY A 233 21.31 15.89 1.67
CA GLY A 233 22.76 15.78 1.82
C GLY A 233 23.29 14.37 2.14
N LYS A 234 22.48 13.32 2.01
CA LYS A 234 22.87 11.91 2.30
C LYS A 234 22.82 11.07 1.01
N ASP A 235 23.54 9.94 0.95
CA ASP A 235 23.47 8.94 -0.15
C ASP A 235 22.11 8.20 -0.25
N LEU A 236 21.02 8.85 0.15
CA LEU A 236 19.67 8.35 0.04
C LEU A 236 18.94 9.27 -0.95
N HIS A 237 18.74 8.81 -2.18
CA HIS A 237 17.95 9.54 -3.17
C HIS A 237 16.46 9.54 -2.75
N PHE A 238 16.08 10.50 -1.92
CA PHE A 238 14.72 10.70 -1.42
C PHE A 238 14.14 11.95 -2.06
N THR A 239 13.00 11.82 -2.75
CA THR A 239 12.35 12.91 -3.51
C THR A 239 10.91 13.11 -3.05
N ARG A 240 10.26 14.14 -3.59
CA ARG A 240 8.81 14.36 -3.40
C ARG A 240 7.98 13.17 -3.88
N ASP A 241 8.45 12.41 -4.87
CA ASP A 241 7.75 11.20 -5.32
C ASP A 241 7.86 10.06 -4.30
N ASN A 242 8.95 9.98 -3.52
CA ASN A 242 9.01 9.05 -2.38
C ASN A 242 8.03 9.45 -1.28
N VAL A 243 7.92 10.76 -0.97
CA VAL A 243 6.92 11.25 -0.01
C VAL A 243 5.51 10.89 -0.48
N LYS A 244 5.19 11.12 -1.75
CA LYS A 244 3.90 10.75 -2.33
C LYS A 244 3.69 9.23 -2.36
N GLY A 245 4.70 8.44 -2.71
CA GLY A 245 4.65 6.97 -2.71
C GLY A 245 4.35 6.38 -1.32
N LEU A 246 4.84 7.04 -0.26
CA LEU A 246 4.56 6.66 1.12
C LEU A 246 3.19 7.14 1.65
N ILE A 247 2.71 8.28 1.15
CA ILE A 247 1.41 8.86 1.53
C ILE A 247 0.27 8.12 0.82
N MET A 248 0.32 8.03 -0.51
CA MET A 248 -0.89 7.77 -1.30
C MET A 248 -0.67 7.30 -2.73
N VAL A 249 0.47 7.58 -3.40
CA VAL A 249 0.82 7.44 -4.84
C VAL A 249 0.90 8.83 -5.57
N SER A 250 1.95 9.12 -6.38
CA SER A 250 2.11 10.30 -7.27
C SER A 250 1.63 10.02 -8.72
N THR A 251 2.21 10.57 -9.78
CA THR A 251 2.20 10.04 -11.17
C THR A 251 3.61 10.26 -11.71
N PRO A 252 4.28 9.27 -12.33
CA PRO A 252 5.57 9.56 -12.92
C PRO A 252 5.33 10.53 -14.07
N THR A 253 5.99 11.69 -14.06
CA THR A 253 6.11 12.53 -15.25
C THR A 253 6.95 11.74 -16.23
N VAL A 254 6.28 11.02 -17.13
CA VAL A 254 6.94 10.38 -18.27
C VAL A 254 7.37 11.51 -19.20
N SER A 255 8.65 11.83 -19.19
CA SER A 255 9.34 12.47 -20.32
C SER A 255 9.54 11.44 -21.43
#